data_AF-A0A395GRV6-F1
#
_entry.id   AF-A0A395GRV6-F1
#
_cell.length_a   1.000
_cell.length_b   1.000
_cell.length_c   1.000
_cell.angle_alpha   90.00
_cell.angle_beta   90.00
_cell.angle_gamma   90.00
#
_symmetry.space_group_name_H-M   'P 1'
#
loop_
_entity.id
_entity.type
_entity.pdbx_description
1 polymer ?
#
loop_
_entity_poly.entity_id
_entity_poly.type
_entity_poly.pdbx_seq_one_letter_code
_entity_poly.pdbx_strand_id
1 'polypeptide(L)'
;MPAINQYAVPATYYRGGTSKAIFFHEHVLPPPSSQRDRLLKRAIGSPDPLQLDGMGGSKAVTSKIAIVKRSTRPDADVDYTFAQVGVADDFIGYTSNCGNISAAVGPFAIDEGLVKFRPGRTVDPKVKTQEVRIYNTGTRKVLSAHVPITDNGGFETEGTQAIAGVPGTGSPILMDYRFTIGATLSRGLLPTGNVTDTVTVGGNEIEITICDVANLCVFANARDFNITSHESAAELTANSEWQAKTQELLGKAAVLAGLTDNWK
;
A
#
# COMPACT_ATOMS: atom_id res chain seq x y z
N MET A 1 14.46 1.41 -41.14
CA MET A 1 13.96 2.10 -39.92
C MET A 1 14.98 1.86 -38.82
N PRO A 2 15.44 2.89 -38.08
CA PRO A 2 16.29 2.63 -36.92
C PRO A 2 15.53 1.71 -35.96
N ALA A 3 16.22 0.72 -35.39
CA ALA A 3 15.62 -0.15 -34.39
C ALA A 3 15.07 0.72 -33.25
N ILE A 4 13.78 0.60 -32.97
CA ILE A 4 13.16 1.33 -31.88
C ILE A 4 13.74 0.75 -30.59
N ASN A 5 14.58 1.52 -29.89
CA ASN A 5 15.28 1.08 -28.68
C ASN A 5 14.46 1.24 -27.39
N GLN A 6 13.21 1.70 -27.50
CA GLN A 6 12.26 1.84 -26.39
C GLN A 6 10.92 1.20 -26.73
N TYR A 7 10.27 0.61 -25.74
CA TYR A 7 8.97 -0.04 -25.89
C TYR A 7 7.91 0.75 -25.13
N ALA A 8 6.74 0.96 -25.75
CA ALA A 8 5.61 1.61 -25.10
C ALA A 8 4.75 0.56 -24.36
N VAL A 9 4.39 0.85 -23.12
CA VAL A 9 3.47 0.04 -22.31
C VAL A 9 2.34 0.95 -21.83
N PRO A 10 1.07 0.67 -22.16
CA PRO A 10 -0.06 1.46 -21.66
C PRO A 10 -0.10 1.48 -20.13
N ALA A 11 -0.23 2.67 -19.54
CA ALA A 11 -0.26 2.86 -18.11
C ALA A 11 -1.01 4.15 -17.74
N THR A 12 -1.50 4.21 -16.51
CA THR A 12 -2.11 5.41 -15.94
C THR A 12 -1.38 5.80 -14.66
N TYR A 13 -1.27 7.09 -14.36
CA TYR A 13 -0.57 7.57 -13.17
C TYR A 13 -1.55 8.18 -12.19
N TYR A 14 -1.72 7.54 -11.02
CA TYR A 14 -2.70 7.95 -10.02
C TYR A 14 -2.02 8.43 -8.74
N ARG A 15 -2.65 9.41 -8.10
CA ARG A 15 -2.54 9.62 -6.66
C ARG A 15 -3.60 8.77 -5.97
N GLY A 16 -3.18 7.92 -5.03
CA GLY A 16 -4.05 7.25 -4.07
C GLY A 16 -3.69 7.71 -2.67
N GLY A 17 -4.64 8.31 -1.94
CA GLY A 17 -4.35 8.93 -0.64
C GLY A 17 -3.17 9.90 -0.72
N THR A 18 -2.16 9.70 0.12
CA THR A 18 -0.90 10.48 0.15
C THR A 18 0.25 9.83 -0.62
N SER A 19 -0.03 8.94 -1.58
CA SER A 19 0.99 8.27 -2.40
C SER A 19 0.66 8.37 -3.88
N LYS A 20 1.67 8.15 -4.73
CA LYS A 20 1.51 8.08 -6.19
C LYS A 20 2.02 6.75 -6.71
N ALA A 21 1.36 6.19 -7.72
CA ALA A 21 1.79 4.95 -8.36
C ALA A 21 1.46 4.95 -9.86
N ILE A 22 2.25 4.17 -10.61
CA ILE A 22 1.91 3.76 -11.96
C ILE A 22 0.93 2.59 -11.88
N PHE A 23 -0.16 2.66 -12.61
CA PHE A 23 -1.17 1.64 -12.75
C PHE A 23 -1.04 0.96 -14.11
N PHE A 24 -0.97 -0.36 -14.10
CA PHE A 24 -0.97 -1.18 -15.30
C PHE A 24 -2.14 -2.15 -15.27
N HIS A 25 -2.76 -2.38 -16.43
CA HIS A 25 -3.52 -3.60 -16.62
C HIS A 25 -2.55 -4.80 -16.66
N GLU A 26 -2.90 -5.94 -16.04
CA GLU A 26 -1.98 -7.09 -16.03
C GLU A 26 -1.65 -7.59 -17.44
N HIS A 27 -2.61 -7.54 -18.37
CA HIS A 27 -2.46 -8.08 -19.72
C HIS A 27 -1.45 -7.32 -20.61
N VAL A 28 -1.05 -6.09 -20.22
CA VAL A 28 0.00 -5.34 -20.94
C VAL A 28 1.40 -5.63 -20.42
N LEU A 29 1.53 -6.41 -19.35
CA LEU A 29 2.81 -6.77 -18.74
C LEU A 29 3.20 -8.21 -19.12
N PRO A 30 4.51 -8.53 -19.18
CA PRO A 30 4.98 -9.92 -19.20
C PRO A 30 4.40 -10.69 -18.01
N PRO A 31 4.23 -12.02 -18.05
CA PRO A 31 3.83 -12.81 -16.89
C PRO A 31 4.76 -12.61 -15.68
N PRO A 32 4.33 -12.95 -14.44
CA PRO A 32 5.17 -12.87 -13.25
C PRO A 32 6.51 -13.59 -13.47
N SER A 33 7.60 -12.81 -13.51
CA SER A 33 8.93 -13.28 -13.89
C SER A 33 9.97 -12.18 -13.63
N SER A 34 11.25 -12.55 -13.66
CA SER A 34 12.35 -11.58 -13.61
C SER A 34 12.32 -10.56 -14.77
N GLN A 35 11.66 -10.88 -15.89
CA GLN A 35 11.42 -9.95 -16.98
C GLN A 35 10.39 -8.88 -16.61
N ARG A 36 9.28 -9.27 -15.94
CA ARG A 36 8.31 -8.32 -15.37
C ARG A 36 9.00 -7.42 -14.36
N ASP A 37 9.78 -7.98 -13.44
CA ASP A 37 10.48 -7.22 -12.40
C ASP A 37 11.42 -6.18 -13.01
N ARG A 38 12.19 -6.56 -14.05
CA ARG A 38 13.07 -5.65 -14.78
C ARG A 38 12.30 -4.51 -15.43
N LEU A 39 11.17 -4.81 -16.10
CA LEU A 39 10.33 -3.80 -16.72
C LEU A 39 9.78 -2.81 -15.70
N LEU A 40 9.24 -3.31 -14.59
CA LEU A 40 8.64 -2.50 -13.54
C LEU A 40 9.67 -1.61 -12.82
N LYS A 41 10.84 -2.17 -12.48
CA LYS A 41 11.96 -1.38 -11.93
C LYS A 41 12.44 -0.31 -12.91
N ARG A 42 12.55 -0.64 -14.20
CA ARG A 42 12.91 0.31 -15.26
C ARG A 42 11.89 1.43 -15.43
N ALA A 43 10.58 1.13 -15.36
CA ALA A 43 9.52 2.13 -15.47
C ALA A 43 9.57 3.14 -14.32
N ILE A 44 9.97 2.70 -13.13
CA ILE A 44 10.17 3.55 -11.97
C ILE A 44 11.50 4.30 -12.02
N GLY A 45 12.52 3.76 -12.69
CA GLY A 45 13.86 4.34 -12.77
C GLY A 45 14.79 3.84 -11.68
N SER A 46 14.54 2.65 -11.13
CA SER A 46 15.37 2.04 -10.09
C SER A 46 16.33 0.98 -10.64
N PRO A 47 17.50 0.77 -10.02
CA PRO A 47 18.01 1.46 -8.83
C PRO A 47 18.62 2.84 -9.15
N ASP A 48 18.15 3.89 -8.49
CA ASP A 48 18.70 5.25 -8.54
C ASP A 48 18.11 6.05 -7.36
N PRO A 49 18.93 6.58 -6.43
CA PRO A 49 18.46 7.46 -5.36
C PRO A 49 17.60 8.63 -5.84
N LEU A 50 17.82 9.11 -7.07
CA LEU A 50 17.10 10.23 -7.66
C LEU A 50 15.91 9.79 -8.52
N GLN A 51 15.90 8.55 -9.01
CA GLN A 51 14.94 8.01 -9.99
C GLN A 51 14.76 8.94 -11.21
N LEU A 52 15.84 9.58 -11.66
CA LEU A 52 15.79 10.63 -12.70
C LEU A 52 15.33 10.10 -14.05
N ASP A 53 15.67 8.84 -14.35
CA ASP A 53 15.38 8.19 -15.63
C ASP A 53 14.19 7.23 -15.50
N GLY A 54 13.12 7.69 -14.86
CA GLY A 54 11.87 6.94 -14.68
C GLY A 54 10.74 7.77 -14.07
N MET A 55 9.63 7.12 -13.76
CA MET A 55 8.42 7.75 -13.20
C MET A 55 8.40 7.80 -11.67
N GLY A 56 9.43 7.26 -11.01
CA GLY A 56 9.65 7.37 -9.59
C GLY A 56 9.84 8.81 -9.15
N GLY A 57 9.76 9.05 -7.84
CA GLY A 57 9.88 10.40 -7.29
C GLY A 57 10.83 10.47 -6.10
N SER A 58 11.91 9.68 -6.11
CA SER A 58 12.98 9.59 -5.11
C SER A 58 12.57 9.27 -3.67
N LYS A 59 11.31 8.88 -3.45
CA LYS A 59 10.75 8.55 -2.12
C LYS A 59 9.92 7.28 -2.21
N ALA A 60 9.87 6.53 -1.11
CA ALA A 60 9.07 5.31 -1.03
C ALA A 60 7.56 5.54 -1.33
N VAL A 61 7.04 6.74 -1.00
CA VAL A 61 5.64 7.15 -1.27
C VAL A 61 5.34 7.41 -2.76
N THR A 62 6.37 7.54 -3.60
CA THR A 62 6.29 7.82 -5.04
C THR A 62 6.99 6.75 -5.89
N SER A 63 7.55 5.70 -5.27
CA SER A 63 8.18 4.54 -5.92
C SER A 63 7.27 3.31 -5.81
N LYS A 64 6.11 3.36 -6.47
CA LYS A 64 5.02 2.39 -6.30
C LYS A 64 4.36 2.03 -7.62
N ILE A 65 3.93 0.77 -7.73
CA ILE A 65 3.17 0.27 -8.87
C ILE A 65 1.92 -0.47 -8.37
N ALA A 66 0.83 -0.33 -9.13
CA ALA A 66 -0.38 -1.13 -9.04
C ALA A 66 -0.58 -1.92 -10.34
N ILE A 67 -0.79 -3.23 -10.23
CA ILE A 67 -1.16 -4.09 -11.35
C ILE A 67 -2.57 -4.58 -11.10
N VAL A 68 -3.47 -4.33 -12.05
CA VAL A 68 -4.90 -4.58 -11.90
C VAL A 68 -5.42 -5.44 -13.04
N LYS A 69 -6.34 -6.36 -12.74
CA LYS A 69 -7.13 -7.08 -13.75
C LYS A 69 -8.53 -7.36 -13.22
N ARG A 70 -9.45 -7.76 -14.11
CA ARG A 70 -10.72 -8.37 -13.66
C ARG A 70 -10.41 -9.63 -12.85
N SER A 71 -11.09 -9.77 -11.73
CA SER A 71 -11.01 -10.97 -10.91
C SER A 71 -11.81 -12.10 -11.56
N THR A 72 -11.35 -13.33 -11.38
CA THR A 72 -12.15 -14.54 -11.64
C THR A 72 -12.85 -15.05 -10.38
N ARG A 73 -12.65 -14.37 -9.25
CA ARG A 73 -13.21 -14.76 -7.96
C ARG A 73 -14.67 -14.31 -7.82
N PRO A 74 -15.52 -15.05 -7.10
CA PRO A 74 -16.90 -14.62 -6.86
C PRO A 74 -17.03 -13.51 -5.80
N ASP A 75 -16.01 -13.31 -4.96
CA ASP A 75 -15.99 -12.35 -3.85
C ASP A 75 -15.25 -11.03 -4.19
N ALA A 76 -14.73 -10.88 -5.41
CA ALA A 76 -14.01 -9.69 -5.86
C ALA A 76 -14.35 -9.34 -7.31
N ASP A 77 -14.29 -8.06 -7.68
CA ASP A 77 -14.45 -7.64 -9.07
C ASP A 77 -13.09 -7.50 -9.78
N VAL A 78 -12.06 -7.07 -9.03
CA VAL A 78 -10.71 -6.89 -9.54
C VAL A 78 -9.68 -7.54 -8.64
N ASP A 79 -8.63 -8.08 -9.26
CA ASP A 79 -7.40 -8.46 -8.57
C ASP A 79 -6.44 -7.27 -8.61
N TYR A 80 -5.81 -6.98 -7.48
CA TYR A 80 -4.86 -5.91 -7.30
C TYR A 80 -3.56 -6.46 -6.73
N THR A 81 -2.47 -6.26 -7.46
CA THR A 81 -1.10 -6.53 -6.97
C THR A 81 -0.40 -5.20 -6.72
N PHE A 82 -0.02 -4.97 -5.47
CA PHE A 82 0.87 -3.87 -5.12
C PHE A 82 2.32 -4.30 -5.34
N ALA A 83 3.13 -3.42 -5.93
CA ALA A 83 4.57 -3.60 -5.96
C ALA A 83 5.28 -2.38 -5.36
N GLN A 84 6.06 -2.62 -4.30
CA GLN A 84 6.98 -1.65 -3.74
C GLN A 84 8.32 -1.79 -4.45
N VAL A 85 8.78 -0.72 -5.10
CA VAL A 85 10.09 -0.70 -5.77
C VAL A 85 11.08 0.04 -4.87
N GLY A 86 12.26 -0.57 -4.65
CA GLY A 86 13.38 0.06 -3.96
C GLY A 86 13.80 1.35 -4.67
N VAL A 87 14.29 2.34 -3.94
CA VAL A 87 14.69 3.62 -4.55
C VAL A 87 16.14 3.50 -5.01
N ALA A 88 17.06 3.37 -4.05
CA ALA A 88 18.50 3.26 -4.32
C ALA A 88 18.95 1.80 -4.56
N ASP A 89 18.14 0.84 -4.15
CA ASP A 89 18.42 -0.59 -4.12
C ASP A 89 17.68 -1.34 -5.23
N ASP A 90 18.28 -2.42 -5.73
CA ASP A 90 17.69 -3.25 -6.79
C ASP A 90 16.64 -4.23 -6.25
N PHE A 91 15.57 -3.68 -5.67
CA PHE A 91 14.54 -4.43 -4.96
C PHE A 91 13.15 -4.20 -5.54
N ILE A 92 12.32 -5.25 -5.52
CA ILE A 92 10.88 -5.16 -5.75
C ILE A 92 10.15 -6.19 -4.88
N GLY A 93 9.11 -5.76 -4.17
CA GLY A 93 8.34 -6.61 -3.25
C GLY A 93 6.85 -6.59 -3.56
N TYR A 94 6.20 -7.76 -3.43
CA TYR A 94 4.79 -7.99 -3.82
C TYR A 94 3.88 -8.49 -2.68
N THR A 95 4.43 -8.74 -1.49
CA THR A 95 3.76 -9.49 -0.42
C THR A 95 2.96 -8.62 0.54
N SER A 96 2.76 -7.34 0.24
CA SER A 96 2.11 -6.37 1.13
C SER A 96 0.97 -5.63 0.44
N ASN A 97 0.13 -4.98 1.24
CA ASN A 97 -0.82 -4.00 0.74
C ASN A 97 -0.25 -2.59 0.91
N CYS A 98 -0.66 -1.67 0.03
CA CYS A 98 -0.52 -0.24 0.26
C CYS A 98 -1.89 0.40 0.38
N GLY A 99 -2.27 0.77 1.61
CA GLY A 99 -3.61 1.32 1.87
C GLY A 99 -3.92 2.56 1.04
N ASN A 100 -2.94 3.45 0.89
CA ASN A 100 -3.03 4.62 0.01
C ASN A 100 -3.31 4.26 -1.46
N ILE A 101 -2.53 3.35 -2.04
CA ILE A 101 -2.68 2.98 -3.46
C ILE A 101 -3.96 2.19 -3.70
N SER A 102 -4.39 1.36 -2.75
CA SER A 102 -5.67 0.65 -2.86
C SER A 102 -6.88 1.59 -2.99
N ALA A 103 -6.77 2.83 -2.46
CA ALA A 103 -7.83 3.85 -2.62
C ALA A 103 -8.00 4.36 -4.07
N ALA A 104 -6.97 4.22 -4.91
CA ALA A 104 -7.04 4.55 -6.33
C ALA A 104 -7.44 3.35 -7.22
N VAL A 105 -7.47 2.12 -6.68
CA VAL A 105 -7.86 0.92 -7.44
C VAL A 105 -9.35 0.95 -7.80
N GLY A 106 -10.21 1.41 -6.89
CA GLY A 106 -11.65 1.56 -7.15
C GLY A 106 -11.93 2.53 -8.32
N PRO A 107 -11.44 3.78 -8.26
CA PRO A 107 -11.50 4.73 -9.38
C PRO A 107 -10.98 4.16 -10.70
N PHE A 108 -9.76 3.62 -10.70
CA PHE A 108 -9.17 3.00 -11.89
C PHE A 108 -10.07 1.91 -12.48
N ALA A 109 -10.60 1.03 -11.63
CA ALA A 109 -11.44 -0.07 -12.08
C ALA A 109 -12.78 0.39 -12.67
N ILE A 110 -13.34 1.50 -12.17
CA ILE A 110 -14.56 2.11 -12.71
C ILE A 110 -14.27 2.75 -14.07
N ASP A 111 -13.28 3.62 -14.15
CA ASP A 111 -12.98 4.39 -15.36
C ASP A 111 -12.49 3.49 -16.51
N GLU A 112 -11.78 2.41 -16.19
CA GLU A 112 -11.30 1.41 -17.17
C GLU A 112 -12.37 0.33 -17.48
N GLY A 113 -13.60 0.48 -16.96
CA GLY A 113 -14.72 -0.41 -17.23
C GLY A 113 -14.53 -1.84 -16.70
N LEU A 114 -13.66 -2.06 -15.70
CA LEU A 114 -13.32 -3.38 -15.15
C LEU A 114 -14.41 -3.96 -14.25
N VAL A 115 -15.39 -3.16 -13.85
CA VAL A 115 -16.43 -3.54 -12.88
C VAL A 115 -17.84 -3.32 -13.45
N LYS A 116 -18.81 -3.98 -12.83
CA LYS A 116 -20.23 -3.69 -13.03
C LYS A 116 -20.74 -2.85 -11.86
N PHE A 117 -21.72 -1.99 -12.13
CA PHE A 117 -22.31 -1.16 -11.09
C PHE A 117 -22.86 -2.02 -9.94
N ARG A 118 -22.44 -1.69 -8.72
CA ARG A 118 -22.97 -2.21 -7.48
C ARG A 118 -23.09 -1.05 -6.48
N PRO A 119 -24.27 -0.79 -5.89
CA PRO A 119 -24.43 0.31 -4.96
C PRO A 119 -23.41 0.26 -3.81
N GLY A 120 -22.75 1.39 -3.58
CA GLY A 120 -21.77 1.58 -2.51
C GLY A 120 -22.39 2.05 -1.19
N ARG A 121 -21.51 2.37 -0.24
CA ARG A 121 -21.85 2.98 1.04
C ARG A 121 -21.27 4.38 1.07
N THR A 122 -21.99 5.30 1.69
CA THR A 122 -21.57 6.70 1.87
C THR A 122 -22.10 7.20 3.20
N VAL A 123 -21.36 8.13 3.81
CA VAL A 123 -21.85 8.90 4.96
C VAL A 123 -22.77 10.04 4.54
N ASP A 124 -22.63 10.53 3.31
CA ASP A 124 -23.51 11.54 2.72
C ASP A 124 -24.52 10.85 1.80
N PRO A 125 -25.81 10.77 2.17
CA PRO A 125 -26.83 10.08 1.38
C PRO A 125 -27.13 10.75 0.03
N LYS A 126 -26.63 11.98 -0.21
CA LYS A 126 -26.76 12.66 -1.51
C LYS A 126 -25.71 12.21 -2.52
N VAL A 127 -24.63 11.57 -2.06
CA VAL A 127 -23.55 11.11 -2.93
C VAL A 127 -23.84 9.69 -3.40
N LYS A 128 -23.99 9.52 -4.71
CA LYS A 128 -24.06 8.18 -5.31
C LYS A 128 -22.68 7.55 -5.28
N THR A 129 -22.59 6.34 -4.71
CA THR A 129 -21.33 5.60 -4.67
C THR A 129 -21.47 4.22 -5.31
N GLN A 130 -20.34 3.69 -5.79
CA GLN A 130 -20.21 2.32 -6.29
C GLN A 130 -19.25 1.53 -5.41
N GLU A 131 -19.66 0.34 -4.96
CA GLU A 131 -18.79 -0.62 -4.30
C GLU A 131 -17.92 -1.34 -5.32
N VAL A 132 -16.59 -1.26 -5.15
CA VAL A 132 -15.60 -2.08 -5.86
C VAL A 132 -14.94 -3.01 -4.84
N ARG A 133 -15.08 -4.32 -5.04
CA ARG A 133 -14.44 -5.36 -4.22
C ARG A 133 -13.10 -5.71 -4.87
N ILE A 134 -12.05 -5.57 -4.09
CA ILE A 134 -10.67 -5.63 -4.54
C ILE A 134 -10.00 -6.79 -3.82
N TYR A 135 -9.62 -7.83 -4.56
CA TYR A 135 -8.78 -8.89 -4.04
C TYR A 135 -7.32 -8.45 -4.13
N ASN A 136 -6.70 -8.19 -2.98
CA ASN A 136 -5.27 -7.91 -2.93
C ASN A 136 -4.50 -9.24 -3.01
N THR A 137 -3.69 -9.41 -4.05
CA THR A 137 -2.95 -10.66 -4.31
C THR A 137 -1.78 -10.87 -3.35
N GLY A 138 -1.19 -9.78 -2.84
CA GLY A 138 -0.08 -9.80 -1.89
C GLY A 138 -0.51 -10.29 -0.51
N THR A 139 -1.61 -9.75 0.03
CA THR A 139 -2.16 -10.14 1.34
C THR A 139 -3.20 -11.25 1.26
N ARG A 140 -3.68 -11.58 0.06
CA ARG A 140 -4.75 -12.55 -0.21
C ARG A 140 -6.05 -12.21 0.54
N LYS A 141 -6.30 -10.92 0.80
CA LYS A 141 -7.52 -10.42 1.44
C LYS A 141 -8.36 -9.62 0.46
N VAL A 142 -9.66 -9.58 0.72
CA VAL A 142 -10.59 -8.70 0.00
C VAL A 142 -10.78 -7.42 0.81
N LEU A 143 -10.70 -6.29 0.13
CA LEU A 143 -11.07 -4.96 0.64
C LEU A 143 -12.13 -4.36 -0.27
N SER A 144 -12.92 -3.42 0.24
CA SER A 144 -13.93 -2.72 -0.58
C SER A 144 -13.63 -1.23 -0.64
N ALA A 145 -13.78 -0.64 -1.81
CA ALA A 145 -13.77 0.80 -2.02
C ALA A 145 -15.20 1.24 -2.37
N HIS A 146 -15.74 2.22 -1.65
CA HIS A 146 -16.99 2.86 -2.01
C HIS A 146 -16.66 4.21 -2.64
N VAL A 147 -16.74 4.24 -3.96
CA VAL A 147 -16.22 5.32 -4.81
C VAL A 147 -17.39 6.22 -5.22
N PRO A 148 -17.34 7.54 -4.94
CA PRO A 148 -18.28 8.49 -5.53
C PRO A 148 -18.26 8.42 -7.06
N ILE A 149 -19.43 8.38 -7.67
CA ILE A 149 -19.58 8.31 -9.13
C ILE A 149 -20.49 9.43 -9.63
N THR A 150 -20.21 9.92 -10.83
CA THR A 150 -21.08 10.88 -11.51
C THR A 150 -22.35 10.20 -12.02
N ASP A 151 -23.30 10.99 -12.54
CA ASP A 151 -24.54 10.44 -13.13
C ASP A 151 -24.28 9.51 -14.31
N ASN A 152 -23.16 9.68 -15.04
CA ASN A 152 -22.78 8.82 -16.15
C ASN A 152 -22.07 7.52 -15.71
N GLY A 153 -21.77 7.37 -14.42
CA GLY A 153 -21.17 6.17 -13.84
C GLY A 153 -19.64 6.17 -13.76
N GLY A 154 -18.95 7.20 -14.28
CA GLY A 154 -17.51 7.38 -14.08
C GLY A 154 -17.16 7.86 -12.66
N PHE A 155 -15.89 7.77 -12.27
CA PHE A 155 -15.41 8.30 -10.99
C PHE A 155 -15.64 9.81 -10.89
N GLU A 156 -16.29 10.25 -9.82
CA GLU A 156 -16.40 11.67 -9.46
C GLU A 156 -15.13 12.11 -8.75
N THR A 157 -14.25 12.86 -9.42
CA THR A 157 -12.97 13.29 -8.86
C THR A 157 -13.12 14.48 -7.91
N GLU A 158 -14.11 15.34 -8.15
CA GLU A 158 -14.31 16.58 -7.42
C GLU A 158 -15.07 16.34 -6.10
N GLY A 159 -14.72 17.11 -5.08
CA GLY A 159 -15.37 17.03 -3.78
C GLY A 159 -14.74 17.96 -2.76
N THR A 160 -15.33 18.01 -1.57
CA THR A 160 -14.92 18.93 -0.51
C THR A 160 -14.03 18.28 0.55
N GLN A 161 -13.69 17.00 0.39
CA GLN A 161 -12.88 16.28 1.38
C GLN A 161 -11.41 16.68 1.24
N ALA A 162 -10.85 17.23 2.31
CA ALA A 162 -9.42 17.42 2.48
C ALA A 162 -8.81 16.23 3.25
N ILE A 163 -7.56 15.88 2.94
CA ILE A 163 -6.76 14.93 3.73
C ILE A 163 -5.39 15.55 4.03
N ALA A 164 -4.84 15.26 5.21
CA ALA A 164 -3.51 15.76 5.58
C ALA A 164 -2.45 15.27 4.57
N GLY A 165 -1.58 16.19 4.14
CA GLY A 165 -0.50 15.88 3.18
C GLY A 165 -0.88 16.00 1.70
N VAL A 166 -2.12 16.35 1.36
CA VAL A 166 -2.53 16.63 -0.03
C VAL A 166 -3.13 18.05 -0.12
N PRO A 167 -2.57 18.93 -0.97
CA PRO A 167 -3.17 20.24 -1.23
C PRO A 167 -4.54 20.14 -1.90
N GLY A 168 -5.47 21.01 -1.51
CA GLY A 168 -6.82 21.09 -2.09
C GLY A 168 -7.78 20.06 -1.51
N THR A 169 -8.83 19.75 -2.28
CA THR A 169 -9.90 18.82 -1.89
C THR A 169 -10.20 17.86 -3.04
N GLY A 170 -10.94 16.79 -2.74
CA GLY A 170 -11.48 15.87 -3.75
C GLY A 170 -12.60 15.01 -3.19
N SER A 171 -13.02 14.02 -3.96
CA SER A 171 -14.06 13.09 -3.55
C SER A 171 -13.68 12.22 -2.35
N PRO A 172 -14.58 12.03 -1.37
CA PRO A 172 -14.35 11.13 -0.24
C PRO A 172 -14.58 9.67 -0.65
N ILE A 173 -13.49 8.92 -0.83
CA ILE A 173 -13.56 7.46 -1.05
C ILE A 173 -13.54 6.75 0.31
N LEU A 174 -14.60 6.02 0.63
CA LEU A 174 -14.63 5.19 1.84
C LEU A 174 -13.95 3.85 1.55
N MET A 175 -12.82 3.61 2.22
CA MET A 175 -12.11 2.33 2.17
C MET A 175 -12.52 1.43 3.33
N ASP A 176 -12.93 0.21 3.01
CA ASP A 176 -13.43 -0.77 3.96
C ASP A 176 -12.49 -1.98 4.03
N TYR A 177 -11.84 -2.12 5.18
CA TYR A 177 -10.85 -3.17 5.49
C TYR A 177 -11.40 -4.25 6.43
N ARG A 178 -12.72 -4.36 6.64
CA ARG A 178 -13.30 -5.28 7.63
C ARG A 178 -12.95 -6.76 7.40
N PHE A 179 -12.56 -7.16 6.19
CA PHE A 179 -12.19 -8.53 5.83
C PHE A 179 -10.66 -8.75 5.74
N THR A 180 -9.86 -7.89 6.36
CA THR A 180 -8.38 -7.97 6.28
C THR A 180 -7.70 -8.41 7.57
N ILE A 181 -8.44 -8.97 8.53
CA ILE A 181 -7.85 -9.59 9.72
C ILE A 181 -6.95 -10.77 9.31
N GLY A 182 -5.78 -10.88 9.93
CA GLY A 182 -4.78 -11.90 9.63
C GLY A 182 -4.22 -11.76 8.22
N ALA A 183 -4.02 -10.53 7.72
CA ALA A 183 -3.55 -10.23 6.37
C ALA A 183 -2.18 -10.84 6.07
N THR A 184 -1.31 -10.88 7.06
CA THR A 184 0.09 -11.29 6.90
C THR A 184 0.29 -12.74 7.32
N LEU A 185 -0.25 -13.12 8.48
CA LEU A 185 0.07 -14.37 9.16
C LEU A 185 -1.08 -15.36 9.18
N SER A 186 -2.31 -14.94 8.82
CA SER A 186 -3.51 -15.77 8.91
C SER A 186 -3.77 -16.36 10.31
N ARG A 187 -3.32 -15.66 11.36
CA ARG A 187 -3.43 -16.06 12.78
C ARG A 187 -4.41 -15.20 13.59
N GLY A 188 -5.34 -14.52 12.91
CA GLY A 188 -6.30 -13.60 13.55
C GLY A 188 -5.71 -12.22 13.82
N LEU A 189 -6.37 -11.47 14.73
CA LEU A 189 -6.02 -10.09 15.07
C LEU A 189 -4.70 -9.98 15.84
N LEU A 190 -4.53 -10.82 16.85
CA LEU A 190 -3.38 -10.85 17.75
C LEU A 190 -2.59 -12.14 17.48
N PRO A 191 -1.62 -12.13 16.55
CA PRO A 191 -0.98 -13.36 16.08
C PRO A 191 -0.22 -14.10 17.19
N THR A 192 0.30 -13.40 18.20
CA THR A 192 0.97 -14.00 19.37
C THR A 192 -0.01 -14.65 20.35
N GLY A 193 -1.30 -14.31 20.27
CA GLY A 193 -2.33 -14.70 21.23
C GLY A 193 -2.46 -13.74 22.41
N ASN A 194 -1.54 -12.77 22.56
CA ASN A 194 -1.53 -11.82 23.67
C ASN A 194 -1.95 -10.42 23.20
N VAL A 195 -2.62 -9.67 24.08
CA VAL A 195 -2.84 -8.21 23.86
C VAL A 195 -1.52 -7.45 24.04
N THR A 196 -0.69 -7.91 24.97
CA THR A 196 0.62 -7.33 25.29
C THR A 196 1.66 -8.44 25.36
N ASP A 197 2.76 -8.26 24.65
CA ASP A 197 3.99 -9.04 24.74
C ASP A 197 5.11 -8.17 25.30
N THR A 198 6.17 -8.78 25.84
CA THR A 198 7.37 -8.06 26.31
C THR A 198 8.57 -8.45 25.46
N VAL A 199 9.34 -7.46 25.00
CA VAL A 199 10.62 -7.68 24.30
C VAL A 199 11.71 -6.83 24.92
N THR A 200 12.94 -7.33 24.97
CA THR A 200 14.10 -6.51 25.35
C THR A 200 14.59 -5.74 24.12
N VAL A 201 14.72 -4.42 24.18
CA VAL A 201 15.29 -3.57 23.11
C VAL A 201 16.29 -2.60 23.71
N GLY A 202 17.50 -2.52 23.16
CA GLY A 202 18.56 -1.67 23.72
C GLY A 202 18.88 -1.95 25.20
N GLY A 203 18.63 -3.19 25.67
CA GLY A 203 18.83 -3.60 27.06
C GLY A 203 17.66 -3.35 28.01
N ASN A 204 16.56 -2.73 27.57
CA ASN A 204 15.38 -2.47 28.39
C ASN A 204 14.20 -3.36 27.98
N GLU A 205 13.41 -3.82 28.94
CA GLU A 205 12.13 -4.47 28.65
C GLU A 205 11.09 -3.44 28.23
N ILE A 206 10.44 -3.68 27.09
CA ILE A 206 9.39 -2.83 26.55
C ILE A 206 8.13 -3.66 26.28
N GLU A 207 6.99 -3.11 26.63
CA GLU A 207 5.68 -3.69 26.32
C GLU A 207 5.27 -3.32 24.90
N ILE A 208 4.80 -4.31 24.16
CA ILE A 208 4.38 -4.15 22.78
C ILE A 208 3.06 -4.86 22.49
N THR A 209 2.33 -4.38 21.50
CA THR A 209 1.20 -5.10 20.90
C THR A 209 1.53 -5.40 19.45
N ILE A 210 1.41 -6.67 19.05
CA ILE A 210 1.50 -7.08 17.64
C ILE A 210 0.08 -7.30 17.12
N CYS A 211 -0.28 -6.60 16.03
CA CYS A 211 -1.62 -6.64 15.45
C CYS A 211 -1.52 -6.89 13.94
N ASP A 212 -2.34 -7.82 13.41
CA ASP A 212 -2.39 -8.17 11.98
C ASP A 212 -3.77 -7.86 11.39
N VAL A 213 -3.97 -6.61 10.98
CA VAL A 213 -5.16 -6.16 10.23
C VAL A 213 -4.69 -5.25 9.12
N ALA A 214 -5.03 -5.61 7.88
CA ALA A 214 -4.54 -5.01 6.63
C ALA A 214 -3.03 -5.19 6.39
N ASN A 215 -2.18 -4.94 7.40
CA ASN A 215 -0.77 -5.25 7.47
C ASN A 215 -0.41 -5.63 8.92
N LEU A 216 0.73 -6.30 9.11
CA LEU A 216 1.30 -6.54 10.43
C LEU A 216 1.92 -5.24 10.98
N CYS A 217 1.50 -4.85 12.18
CA CYS A 217 2.01 -3.69 12.89
C CYS A 217 2.45 -4.08 14.30
N VAL A 218 3.49 -3.40 14.79
CA VAL A 218 3.90 -3.43 16.20
C VAL A 218 3.67 -2.05 16.80
N PHE A 219 3.06 -2.01 17.97
CA PHE A 219 2.81 -0.80 18.74
C PHE A 219 3.63 -0.86 20.03
N ALA A 220 4.27 0.24 20.39
CA ALA A 220 5.05 0.40 21.61
C ALA A 220 4.89 1.83 22.15
N ASN A 221 5.18 2.06 23.43
CA ASN A 221 5.09 3.41 23.99
C ASN A 221 6.25 4.29 23.53
N ALA A 222 5.95 5.53 23.13
CA ALA A 222 6.95 6.52 22.72
C ALA A 222 8.04 6.76 23.77
N ARG A 223 7.65 6.77 25.05
CA ARG A 223 8.57 6.97 26.19
C ARG A 223 9.67 5.91 26.28
N ASP A 224 9.40 4.68 25.84
CA ASP A 224 10.36 3.57 25.89
C ASP A 224 11.49 3.75 24.85
N PHE A 225 11.28 4.67 23.89
CA PHE A 225 12.21 5.06 22.85
C PHE A 225 12.74 6.49 23.03
N ASN A 226 12.53 7.11 24.20
CA ASN A 226 12.94 8.48 24.52
C ASN A 226 12.41 9.53 23.52
N ILE A 227 11.18 9.34 23.04
CA ILE A 227 10.46 10.30 22.18
C ILE A 227 9.10 10.66 22.77
N THR A 228 8.54 11.77 22.30
CA THR A 228 7.30 12.39 22.79
C THR A 228 6.10 12.12 21.90
N SER A 229 6.31 11.58 20.69
CA SER A 229 5.33 11.45 19.59
C SER A 229 4.94 12.77 18.91
N HIS A 230 5.57 13.88 19.27
CA HIS A 230 5.39 15.19 18.65
C HIS A 230 6.56 15.60 17.73
N GLU A 231 7.57 14.74 17.59
CA GLU A 231 8.69 14.96 16.70
C GLU A 231 8.24 15.04 15.24
N SER A 232 8.89 15.93 14.49
CA SER A 232 8.80 15.99 13.04
C SER A 232 9.47 14.78 12.39
N ALA A 233 9.09 14.50 11.15
CA ALA A 233 9.74 13.46 10.35
C ALA A 233 11.25 13.71 10.19
N ALA A 234 11.68 14.98 10.12
CA ALA A 234 13.10 15.33 10.00
C ALA A 234 13.89 15.01 11.27
N GLU A 235 13.32 15.30 12.45
CA GLU A 235 13.94 14.98 13.74
C GLU A 235 14.10 13.47 13.93
N LEU A 236 13.05 12.68 13.63
CA LEU A 236 13.13 11.22 13.71
C LEU A 236 14.13 10.63 12.69
N THR A 237 14.18 11.17 11.47
CA THR A 237 15.13 10.75 10.42
C THR A 237 16.58 11.09 10.79
N ALA A 238 16.81 12.14 11.58
CA ALA A 238 18.14 12.50 12.08
C ALA A 238 18.53 11.72 13.35
N ASN A 239 17.57 11.11 14.06
CA ASN A 239 17.81 10.39 15.30
C ASN A 239 18.23 8.93 15.04
N SER A 240 19.55 8.68 14.99
CA SER A 240 20.12 7.36 14.71
C SER A 240 19.88 6.34 15.84
N GLU A 241 19.84 6.78 17.10
CA GLU A 241 19.55 5.91 18.25
C GLU A 241 18.12 5.37 18.17
N TRP A 242 17.16 6.25 17.89
CA TRP A 242 15.75 5.87 17.71
C TRP A 242 15.58 4.91 16.53
N GLN A 243 16.26 5.17 15.40
CA GLN A 243 16.23 4.27 14.24
C GLN A 243 16.77 2.88 14.57
N ALA A 244 17.90 2.80 15.27
CA ALA A 244 18.50 1.53 15.66
C ALA A 244 17.60 0.73 16.60
N LYS A 245 17.03 1.37 17.63
CA LYS A 245 16.09 0.74 18.56
C LYS A 245 14.81 0.28 17.87
N THR A 246 14.28 1.09 16.95
CA THR A 246 13.06 0.74 16.21
C THR A 246 13.31 -0.45 15.27
N GLN A 247 14.48 -0.51 14.63
CA GLN A 247 14.86 -1.67 13.81
C GLN A 247 15.01 -2.94 14.65
N GLU A 248 15.63 -2.85 15.83
CA GLU A 248 15.73 -3.97 16.77
C GLU A 248 14.35 -4.44 17.25
N LEU A 249 13.46 -3.51 17.61
CA LEU A 249 12.07 -3.81 17.95
C LEU A 249 11.38 -4.58 16.81
N LEU A 250 11.45 -4.07 15.58
CA LEU A 250 10.80 -4.68 14.42
C LEU A 250 11.31 -6.10 14.18
N GLY A 251 12.63 -6.31 14.25
CA GLY A 251 13.25 -7.64 14.11
C GLY A 251 12.77 -8.62 15.19
N LYS A 252 12.73 -8.18 16.45
CA LYS A 252 12.30 -9.03 17.58
C LYS A 252 10.80 -9.33 17.54
N ALA A 253 9.98 -8.35 17.16
CA ALA A 253 8.56 -8.55 16.91
C ALA A 253 8.34 -9.53 15.75
N ALA A 254 9.15 -9.47 14.70
CA ALA A 254 9.09 -10.41 13.58
C ALA A 254 9.45 -11.85 14.02
N VAL A 255 10.44 -12.02 14.91
CA VAL A 255 10.74 -13.33 15.52
C VAL A 255 9.55 -13.84 16.34
N LEU A 256 9.00 -13.02 17.24
CA LEU A 256 7.82 -13.40 18.03
C LEU A 256 6.60 -13.77 17.17
N ALA A 257 6.41 -13.04 16.06
CA ALA A 257 5.35 -13.30 15.10
C ALA A 257 5.58 -14.55 14.23
N GLY A 258 6.79 -15.11 14.23
CA GLY A 258 7.19 -16.26 13.43
C GLY A 258 7.49 -15.94 11.96
N LEU A 259 7.92 -14.72 11.66
CA LEU A 259 8.32 -14.29 10.31
C LEU A 259 9.77 -14.62 9.96
N THR A 260 10.63 -14.73 10.97
CA THR A 260 12.07 -14.97 10.84
C THR A 260 12.59 -15.66 12.09
N ASP A 261 13.65 -16.45 11.97
CA ASP A 261 14.31 -17.09 13.12
C ASP A 261 15.34 -16.17 13.78
N ASN A 262 15.76 -15.10 13.10
CA ASN A 262 16.75 -14.14 13.57
C ASN A 262 16.22 -12.71 13.42
N TRP A 263 16.42 -11.90 14.47
CA TRP A 263 15.96 -10.52 14.49
C TRP A 263 16.87 -9.56 13.72
N LYS A 264 18.14 -9.92 13.50
CA LYS A 264 19.10 -9.14 12.70
C LYS A 264 19.00 -9.48 11.23
#